data_AF-A0A7W8CN21-F1
#
_entry.id   AF-A0A7W8CN21-F1
#
_cell.length_a   1.000
_cell.length_b   1.000
_cell.length_c   1.000
_cell.angle_alpha   90.00
_cell.angle_beta   90.00
_cell.angle_gamma   90.00
#
_symmetry.space_group_name_H-M   'P 1'
#
loop_
_entity.id
_entity.type
_entity.pdbx_description
1 polymer ?
#
loop_
_entity_poly.entity_id
_entity_poly.type
_entity_poly.pdbx_seq_one_letter_code
_entity_poly.pdbx_strand_id
1 'polypeptide(L)'
;MSKAKTMDVPFDLDGNMISYPMIGWEKYVDYSGNERQRRVFTGIAPMEPFSGTLRIIGHERGQSAARFNLRDDETGTEYVMFMKDVVDMLVAQEISFTATWTPVKRGQNYGLAMVTE
;
A
#
# COMPACT_ATOMS: atom_id res chain seq x y z
N MET A 1 26.62 5.39 2.73
CA MET A 1 25.19 5.69 2.54
C MET A 1 24.78 5.09 1.20
N SER A 2 23.88 4.11 1.17
CA SER A 2 23.36 3.65 -0.13
C SER A 2 22.54 4.79 -0.73
N LYS A 3 22.64 5.00 -2.04
CA LYS A 3 21.73 5.93 -2.71
C LYS A 3 20.31 5.38 -2.53
N ALA A 4 19.43 6.21 -1.99
CA ALA A 4 17.99 6.02 -2.04
C ALA A 4 17.60 5.58 -3.47
N LYS A 5 16.90 4.45 -3.59
CA LYS A 5 16.49 3.92 -4.89
C LYS A 5 15.11 4.46 -5.22
N THR A 6 15.03 5.28 -6.26
CA THR A 6 13.79 5.66 -6.93
C THR A 6 13.08 4.43 -7.46
N MET A 7 11.75 4.37 -7.33
CA MET A 7 10.93 3.31 -7.92
C MET A 7 9.67 3.89 -8.55
N ASP A 8 9.31 3.37 -9.72
CA ASP A 8 8.03 3.68 -10.35
C ASP A 8 6.90 2.93 -9.62
N VAL A 9 5.94 3.69 -9.08
CA VAL A 9 4.80 3.15 -8.30
C VAL A 9 3.47 3.69 -8.85
N PRO A 10 2.37 2.95 -8.68
CA PRO A 10 1.08 3.36 -9.21
C PRO A 10 0.33 4.30 -8.26
N PHE A 11 -0.32 5.29 -8.86
CA PHE A 11 -1.20 6.27 -8.23
C PHE A 11 -2.58 6.26 -8.88
N ASP A 12 -3.62 6.60 -8.11
CA ASP A 12 -4.96 6.89 -8.64
C ASP A 12 -5.04 8.31 -9.25
N LEU A 13 -6.24 8.72 -9.69
CA LEU A 13 -6.46 10.04 -10.28
C LEU A 13 -6.40 11.18 -9.25
N ASP A 14 -6.53 10.87 -7.96
CA ASP A 14 -6.48 11.82 -6.86
C ASP A 14 -5.06 11.96 -6.28
N GLY A 15 -4.09 11.20 -6.82
CA GLY A 15 -2.69 11.24 -6.41
C GLY A 15 -2.36 10.33 -5.22
N ASN A 16 -3.26 9.43 -4.82
CA ASN A 16 -2.98 8.45 -3.78
C ASN A 16 -2.24 7.24 -4.35
N MET A 17 -1.26 6.71 -3.60
CA MET A 17 -0.57 5.49 -4.01
C MET A 17 -1.51 4.29 -3.82
N ILE A 18 -1.68 3.51 -4.89
CA ILE A 18 -2.52 2.31 -4.89
C ILE A 18 -1.68 1.03 -4.88
N SER A 19 -2.30 -0.09 -4.52
CA SER A 19 -1.58 -1.36 -4.36
C SER A 19 -1.27 -2.09 -5.67
N TYR A 20 -1.98 -1.77 -6.75
CA TYR A 20 -1.77 -2.33 -8.07
C TYR A 20 -2.02 -1.28 -9.16
N PRO A 21 -1.22 -1.27 -10.25
CA PRO A 21 -1.43 -0.34 -11.34
C PRO A 21 -2.81 -0.49 -11.97
N MET A 22 -3.46 0.65 -12.23
CA MET A 22 -4.67 0.67 -13.04
C MET A 22 -4.36 0.26 -14.48
N ILE A 23 -5.27 -0.50 -15.07
CA ILE A 23 -5.12 -1.03 -16.41
C ILE A 23 -6.05 -0.27 -17.34
N GLY A 24 -5.47 0.41 -18.33
CA GLY A 24 -6.17 0.99 -19.45
C GLY A 24 -6.02 0.17 -20.73
N TRP A 25 -6.85 0.50 -21.72
CA TRP A 25 -6.73 0.01 -23.09
C TRP A 25 -6.50 1.18 -24.02
N GLU A 26 -5.41 1.15 -24.77
CA GLU A 26 -5.09 2.16 -25.77
C GLU A 26 -5.25 1.57 -27.17
N LYS A 27 -5.97 2.29 -28.03
CA LYS A 27 -6.07 1.97 -29.45
C LYS A 27 -4.83 2.46 -30.19
N TYR A 28 -4.27 1.65 -31.08
CA TYR A 28 -3.16 2.04 -31.95
C TYR A 28 -3.35 1.41 -33.34
N VAL A 29 -2.71 1.99 -34.35
CA VAL A 29 -2.68 1.43 -35.71
C VAL A 29 -1.36 0.69 -35.89
N ASP A 30 -1.41 -0.58 -36.27
CA ASP A 30 -0.20 -1.37 -36.53
C ASP A 30 0.46 -0.99 -37.88
N TYR A 31 1.67 -1.49 -38.13
CA TYR A 31 2.41 -1.20 -39.37
C TYR A 31 1.69 -1.67 -40.65
N SER A 32 0.67 -2.51 -40.52
CA SER A 32 -0.18 -2.98 -41.64
C SER A 32 -1.47 -2.17 -41.77
N GLY A 33 -1.65 -1.11 -40.99
CA GLY A 33 -2.83 -0.23 -41.05
C GLY A 33 -4.03 -0.73 -40.27
N ASN A 34 -3.91 -1.79 -39.46
CA ASN A 34 -5.03 -2.32 -38.69
C ASN A 34 -5.15 -1.64 -37.32
N GLU A 35 -6.37 -1.33 -36.90
CA GLU A 35 -6.64 -0.89 -35.53
C GLU A 35 -6.49 -2.06 -34.54
N ARG A 36 -5.68 -1.84 -33.51
CA ARG A 36 -5.37 -2.78 -32.44
C ARG A 36 -5.56 -2.12 -31.09
N GLN A 37 -5.64 -2.93 -30.04
CA GLN A 37 -5.64 -2.46 -28.66
C GLN A 37 -4.48 -3.07 -27.90
N ARG A 38 -3.82 -2.25 -27.08
CA ARG A 38 -2.81 -2.73 -26.13
C ARG A 38 -3.18 -2.34 -24.70
N ARG A 39 -2.77 -3.19 -23.77
CA ARG A 39 -2.87 -2.92 -22.34
C ARG A 39 -1.83 -1.86 -21.97
N VAL A 40 -2.27 -0.79 -21.31
CA VAL A 40 -1.40 0.25 -20.76
C VAL A 40 -1.60 0.35 -19.26
N PHE A 41 -0.54 0.64 -18.51
CA PHE A 41 -0.65 0.93 -17.09
C PHE A 41 -0.73 2.44 -16.89
N THR A 42 -1.83 2.91 -16.30
CA THR A 42 -2.08 4.33 -16.06
C THR A 42 -1.70 4.70 -14.63
N GLY A 43 -1.23 5.93 -14.43
CA GLY A 43 -0.92 6.45 -13.10
C GLY A 43 0.41 5.95 -12.51
N ILE A 44 1.30 5.36 -13.29
CA ILE A 44 2.64 5.00 -12.81
C ILE A 44 3.53 6.25 -12.83
N ALA A 45 4.15 6.58 -11.69
CA ALA A 45 5.07 7.70 -11.55
C ALA A 45 6.27 7.33 -10.64
N PRO A 46 7.45 7.95 -10.84
CA PRO A 46 8.61 7.72 -9.98
C PRO A 46 8.35 8.28 -8.58
N MET A 47 8.74 7.51 -7.57
CA MET A 47 8.70 7.89 -6.17
C MET A 47 10.10 7.79 -5.57
N GLU A 48 10.53 8.92 -5.00
CA GLU A 48 11.75 9.01 -4.20
C GLU A 48 11.41 8.79 -2.72
N PRO A 49 12.37 8.34 -1.89
CA PRO A 49 12.21 8.39 -0.45
C PRO A 49 11.91 9.82 0.02
N PHE A 50 10.93 9.93 0.90
CA PHE A 50 10.49 11.20 1.45
C PHE A 50 10.35 11.10 2.97
N SER A 51 10.21 12.24 3.63
CA SER A 51 9.90 12.34 5.06
C SER A 51 8.50 12.92 5.21
N GLY A 52 7.71 12.33 6.10
CA GLY A 52 6.34 12.76 6.39
C GLY A 52 5.82 12.05 7.63
N THR A 53 4.76 12.59 8.23
CA THR A 53 4.06 11.94 9.34
C THR A 53 2.85 11.21 8.79
N LEU A 54 2.91 9.88 8.81
CA LEU A 54 1.88 9.02 8.28
C LEU A 54 1.12 8.34 9.42
N ARG A 55 -0.21 8.39 9.40
CA ARG A 55 -1.06 7.63 10.33
C ARG A 55 -1.75 6.45 9.65
N ILE A 56 -1.87 5.34 10.36
CA ILE A 56 -2.66 4.20 9.89
C ILE A 56 -4.15 4.58 9.95
N ILE A 57 -4.82 4.56 8.81
CA ILE A 57 -6.26 4.85 8.67
C ILE A 57 -7.09 3.60 8.37
N GLY A 58 -6.43 2.50 8.00
CA GLY A 58 -7.11 1.26 7.66
C GLY A 58 -6.15 0.14 7.34
N HIS A 59 -6.72 -0.99 6.92
CA HIS A 59 -5.96 -2.13 6.42
C HIS A 59 -6.76 -2.82 5.32
N GLU A 60 -6.05 -3.41 4.37
CA GLU A 60 -6.63 -4.21 3.30
C GLU A 60 -5.97 -5.59 3.24
N ARG A 61 -6.73 -6.59 2.80
CA ARG A 61 -6.23 -7.94 2.60
C ARG A 61 -6.77 -8.50 1.29
N GLY A 62 -5.86 -8.71 0.34
CA GLY A 62 -6.12 -9.48 -0.87
C GLY A 62 -5.71 -10.94 -0.72
N GLN A 63 -5.81 -11.68 -1.82
CA GLN A 63 -5.36 -13.08 -1.88
C GLN A 63 -3.85 -13.21 -1.65
N SER A 64 -3.06 -12.27 -2.19
CA SER A 64 -1.60 -12.36 -2.23
C SER A 64 -0.87 -11.38 -1.29
N ALA A 65 -1.59 -10.47 -0.63
CA ALA A 65 -0.98 -9.45 0.20
C ALA A 65 -1.93 -8.92 1.28
N ALA A 66 -1.35 -8.50 2.40
CA ALA A 66 -2.01 -7.71 3.44
C ALA A 66 -1.23 -6.41 3.64
N ARG A 67 -1.94 -5.29 3.72
CA ARG A 67 -1.36 -3.93 3.77
C ARG A 67 -2.10 -3.06 4.77
N PHE A 68 -1.42 -2.04 5.25
CA PHE A 68 -2.03 -0.92 5.96
C PHE A 68 -2.20 0.26 5.01
N ASN A 69 -3.33 0.94 5.14
CA ASN A 69 -3.59 2.20 4.46
C ASN A 69 -3.14 3.30 5.40
N LEU A 70 -2.26 4.14 4.89
CA LEU A 70 -1.65 5.25 5.59
C LEU A 70 -2.16 6.55 5.00
N ARG A 71 -2.28 7.59 5.82
CA ARG A 71 -2.54 8.94 5.36
C ARG A 71 -1.49 9.88 5.91
N ASP A 72 -0.94 10.70 5.03
CA ASP A 72 -0.06 11.79 5.41
C ASP A 72 -0.89 12.92 6.04
N ASP A 73 -0.52 13.32 7.26
CA ASP A 73 -1.28 14.32 8.02
C ASP A 73 -1.11 15.75 7.48
N GLU A 74 -0.04 16.03 6.72
CA GLU A 74 0.21 17.34 6.12
C GLU A 74 -0.45 17.48 4.75
N THR A 75 -0.27 16.48 3.89
CA THR A 75 -0.74 16.54 2.49
C THR A 75 -2.12 15.91 2.29
N GLY A 76 -2.55 15.05 3.22
CA GLY A 76 -3.76 14.25 3.08
C GLY A 76 -3.62 13.08 2.11
N THR A 77 -2.47 12.90 1.47
CA THR A 77 -2.19 11.84 0.49
C THR A 77 -2.24 10.47 1.17
N GLU A 78 -2.88 9.50 0.50
CA GLU A 78 -2.91 8.13 0.99
C GLU A 78 -1.80 7.26 0.37
N TYR A 79 -1.24 6.38 1.20
CA TYR A 79 -0.21 5.44 0.85
C TYR A 79 -0.56 4.03 1.32
N VAL A 80 0.00 3.02 0.67
CA VAL A 80 -0.10 1.63 1.11
C VAL A 80 1.25 1.12 1.58
N MET A 81 1.27 0.49 2.74
CA MET A 81 2.47 -0.15 3.29
C MET A 81 2.21 -1.63 3.56
N PHE A 82 3.14 -2.51 3.21
CA PHE A 82 2.97 -3.93 3.50
C PHE A 82 2.93 -4.17 5.02
N MET A 83 2.07 -5.09 5.45
CA MET A 83 1.94 -5.44 6.87
C MET A 83 3.27 -5.88 7.49
N LYS A 84 4.12 -6.56 6.70
CA LYS A 84 5.47 -6.95 7.12
C LYS A 84 6.33 -5.72 7.48
N ASP A 85 6.32 -4.70 6.65
CA ASP A 85 7.17 -3.51 6.83
C ASP A 85 6.69 -2.68 8.04
N VAL A 86 5.38 -2.63 8.30
CA VAL A 86 4.86 -2.03 9.54
C VAL A 86 5.34 -2.79 10.77
N VAL A 87 5.29 -4.14 10.75
CA VAL A 87 5.78 -4.94 11.88
C VAL A 87 7.29 -4.74 12.08
N ASP A 88 8.09 -4.76 11.01
CA ASP A 88 9.53 -4.51 11.08
C ASP A 88 9.81 -3.12 11.67
N MET A 89 9.05 -2.09 11.26
CA MET A 89 9.15 -0.73 11.80
C MET A 89 8.85 -0.69 13.30
N LEU A 90 7.74 -1.30 13.74
CA LEU A 90 7.35 -1.33 15.16
C LEU A 90 8.41 -2.04 16.02
N VAL A 91 8.98 -3.13 15.52
CA VAL A 91 10.07 -3.87 16.19
C VAL A 91 11.33 -3.00 16.26
N ALA A 92 11.72 -2.36 15.16
CA ALA A 92 12.91 -1.50 15.12
C ALA A 92 12.81 -0.26 16.02
N GLN A 93 11.59 0.23 16.24
CA GLN A 93 11.28 1.35 17.14
C GLN A 93 11.02 0.89 18.59
N GLU A 94 11.15 -0.41 18.88
CA GLU A 94 10.91 -1.00 20.21
C GLU A 94 9.54 -0.64 20.81
N ILE A 95 8.53 -0.52 19.96
CA ILE A 95 7.18 -0.15 20.39
C ILE A 95 6.55 -1.33 21.14
N SER A 96 6.14 -1.08 22.39
CA SER A 96 5.42 -2.05 23.23
C SER A 96 4.01 -1.56 23.56
N PHE A 97 3.09 -2.51 23.74
CA PHE A 97 1.68 -2.23 24.03
C PHE A 97 1.30 -2.80 25.39
N THR A 98 0.76 -1.95 26.27
CA THR A 98 0.14 -2.38 27.52
C THR A 98 -1.37 -2.24 27.40
N ALA A 99 -2.10 -3.36 27.48
CA ALA A 99 -3.55 -3.39 27.41
C ALA A 99 -4.08 -4.69 28.06
N THR A 100 -5.40 -4.79 28.17
CA THR A 100 -6.08 -6.04 28.50
C THR A 100 -6.32 -6.85 27.22
N TRP A 101 -5.93 -8.12 27.22
CA TRP A 101 -6.03 -9.00 26.06
C TRP A 101 -7.02 -10.13 26.32
N THR A 102 -7.78 -10.51 25.30
CA THR A 102 -8.66 -11.68 25.32
C THR A 102 -8.30 -12.65 24.19
N PRO A 103 -8.33 -13.98 24.41
CA PRO A 103 -8.18 -14.93 23.34
C PRO A 103 -9.35 -14.81 22.35
N VAL A 104 -9.04 -14.96 21.07
CA VAL A 104 -10.02 -14.94 19.97
C VAL A 104 -9.73 -16.05 18.96
N LYS A 105 -10.80 -16.53 18.31
CA LYS A 105 -10.73 -17.49 17.20
C LYS A 105 -11.26 -16.85 15.92
N ARG A 106 -10.52 -17.01 14.81
CA ARG A 106 -10.89 -16.54 13.47
C ARG A 106 -10.69 -17.67 12.45
N GLY A 107 -11.76 -18.38 12.12
CA GLY A 107 -11.68 -19.62 11.33
C GLY A 107 -10.95 -20.71 12.11
N GLN A 108 -9.87 -21.26 11.53
CA GLN A 108 -8.98 -22.22 12.21
C GLN A 108 -7.83 -21.55 12.98
N ASN A 109 -7.75 -20.22 12.98
CA ASN A 109 -6.67 -19.48 13.61
C ASN A 109 -7.07 -19.02 15.02
N TYR A 110 -6.11 -19.01 15.93
CA TYR A 110 -6.25 -18.52 17.30
C TYR A 110 -5.29 -17.33 17.51
N GLY A 111 -5.68 -16.36 18.32
CA GLY A 111 -4.85 -15.19 18.63
C GLY A 111 -5.38 -14.40 19.82
N LEU A 112 -4.86 -13.19 20.00
CA LEU A 112 -5.32 -12.22 21.00
C LEU A 112 -6.01 -11.04 20.32
N ALA A 113 -7.03 -10.49 20.98
CA ALA A 113 -7.59 -9.18 20.68
C ALA A 113 -7.46 -8.27 21.89
N MET A 114 -7.30 -6.98 21.66
CA MET A 114 -7.42 -5.97 22.71
C MET A 114 -8.88 -5.92 23.15
N VAL A 115 -9.13 -5.87 24.45
CA VAL A 115 -10.45 -5.59 25.00
C VAL A 115 -10.75 -4.11 24.77
N THR A 116 -11.79 -3.82 24.00
CA THR A 116 -12.32 -2.46 23.79
C THR A 116 -13.57 -2.28 24.64
N GLU A 117 -13.70 -1.14 25.31
CA GLU A 117 -14.93 -0.75 26.03
C GLU A 117 -16.10 -0.48 25.08
#